data_AF-A0A7J6R3E8-F1
#
_entry.id   AF-A0A7J6R3E8-F1
#
_cell.length_a   1.000
_cell.length_b   1.000
_cell.length_c   1.000
_cell.angle_alpha   90.00
_cell.angle_beta   90.00
_cell.angle_gamma   90.00
#
_symmetry.space_group_name_H-M   'P 1'
#
loop_
_entity.id
_entity.type
_entity.pdbx_description
1 polymer ?
#
loop_
_entity_poly.entity_id
_entity_poly.type
_entity_poly.pdbx_seq_one_letter_code
_entity_poly.pdbx_strand_id
1 'polypeptide(L)'
;MCASTHVPAGMPPDIQQLIREERSLRQPQQQLPDEPAFEGTEKRIEIDFACSGKESDLGARVISRAMWDKILALCECTIVSHRVLKRFDAYILSESSLFVCADKIIIKTCGTTLLLQGLRTLL
;
A
#
# COMPACT_ATOMS: atom_id res chain seq x y z
N MET A 1 -3.50 -8.04 26.30
CA MET A 1 -3.38 -7.63 27.72
C MET A 1 -4.53 -6.67 28.01
N CYS A 2 -5.68 -7.17 28.50
CA CYS A 2 -6.84 -6.31 28.77
C CYS A 2 -6.57 -5.40 29.98
N ALA A 3 -6.82 -4.11 29.82
CA ALA A 3 -6.78 -3.15 30.91
C ALA A 3 -7.72 -3.62 32.04
N SER A 4 -7.14 -3.97 33.18
CA SER A 4 -7.90 -4.25 34.39
C SER A 4 -8.49 -2.92 34.88
N THR A 5 -9.71 -2.60 34.47
CA THR A 5 -10.38 -1.36 34.86
C THR A 5 -10.96 -1.55 36.26
N HIS A 6 -10.15 -1.18 37.26
CA HIS A 6 -10.58 -0.97 38.64
C HIS A 6 -11.76 0.01 38.67
N VAL A 7 -12.89 -0.39 39.27
CA VAL A 7 -13.98 0.55 39.57
C VAL A 7 -13.48 1.42 40.73
N PRO A 8 -13.37 2.75 40.60
CA PRO A 8 -12.86 3.62 41.66
C PRO A 8 -13.78 3.60 42.88
N ALA A 9 -13.19 3.58 44.08
CA ALA A 9 -13.94 3.57 45.34
C ALA A 9 -14.71 4.90 45.53
N GLY A 10 -15.97 4.82 45.96
CA GLY A 10 -16.85 5.99 46.17
C GLY A 10 -17.90 6.23 45.07
N MET A 11 -18.01 5.33 44.09
CA MET A 11 -19.01 5.42 43.03
C MET A 11 -20.44 5.13 43.55
N PRO A 12 -21.43 5.99 43.25
CA PRO A 12 -22.83 5.77 43.63
C PRO A 12 -23.41 4.44 43.09
N PRO A 13 -24.33 3.77 43.82
CA PRO A 13 -24.80 2.41 43.49
C PRO A 13 -25.55 2.33 42.14
N ASP A 14 -26.27 3.39 41.79
CA ASP A 14 -26.98 3.58 40.52
C ASP A 14 -26.01 3.63 39.33
N ILE A 15 -24.89 4.33 39.49
CA ILE A 15 -23.83 4.37 38.46
C ILE A 15 -23.14 3.01 38.33
N GLN A 16 -22.94 2.28 39.44
CA GLN A 16 -22.41 0.93 39.38
C GLN A 16 -23.35 -0.03 38.64
N GLN A 17 -24.66 0.13 38.83
CA GLN A 17 -25.68 -0.67 38.16
C GLN A 17 -25.73 -0.36 36.65
N LEU A 18 -25.70 0.91 36.26
CA LEU A 18 -25.65 1.33 34.86
C LEU A 18 -24.40 0.79 34.15
N ILE A 19 -23.23 0.83 34.80
CA ILE A 19 -21.99 0.27 34.24
C ILE A 19 -22.10 -1.26 34.06
N ARG A 20 -22.75 -1.94 35.00
CA ARG A 20 -22.97 -3.40 34.93
C ARG A 20 -23.97 -3.76 33.83
N GLU A 21 -25.04 -2.99 33.67
CA GLU A 21 -26.06 -3.15 32.62
C GLU A 21 -25.48 -2.88 31.23
N GLU A 22 -24.73 -1.78 31.04
CA GLU A 22 -23.97 -1.48 29.81
C GLU A 22 -22.98 -2.59 29.45
N ARG A 23 -22.29 -3.18 30.44
CA ARG A 23 -21.40 -4.32 30.22
C ARG A 23 -22.14 -5.61 29.85
N SER A 24 -23.37 -5.77 30.33
CA SER A 24 -24.22 -6.92 29.96
C SER A 24 -24.86 -6.77 28.57
N LEU A 25 -25.13 -5.53 28.16
CA LEU A 25 -25.66 -5.17 26.83
C LEU A 25 -24.59 -5.18 25.75
N ARG A 26 -23.33 -4.91 26.11
CA ARG A 26 -22.19 -5.22 25.26
C ARG A 26 -22.07 -6.73 25.14
N GLN A 27 -22.71 -7.26 24.11
CA GLN A 27 -22.36 -8.56 23.55
C GLN A 27 -20.83 -8.64 23.48
N PRO A 28 -20.21 -9.80 23.79
CA PRO A 28 -18.78 -9.95 23.57
C PRO A 28 -18.52 -9.45 22.16
N GLN A 29 -17.65 -8.45 22.00
CA GLN A 29 -17.21 -8.04 20.68
C GLN A 29 -16.78 -9.34 20.02
N GLN A 30 -17.60 -9.85 19.11
CA GLN A 30 -17.20 -10.94 18.26
C GLN A 30 -15.98 -10.36 17.58
N GLN A 31 -14.79 -10.83 17.99
CA GLN A 31 -13.56 -10.56 17.26
C GLN A 31 -13.93 -10.89 15.82
N LEU A 32 -14.05 -9.86 14.98
CA LEU A 32 -14.00 -10.09 13.55
C LEU A 32 -12.72 -10.91 13.34
N PRO A 33 -12.76 -11.98 12.53
CA PRO A 33 -11.58 -12.79 12.24
C PRO A 33 -10.42 -11.83 11.98
N ASP A 34 -9.25 -12.05 12.59
CA ASP A 34 -8.11 -11.11 12.60
C ASP A 34 -7.93 -10.49 11.20
N GLU A 35 -8.58 -9.35 10.96
CA GLU A 35 -8.48 -8.67 9.68
C GLU A 35 -7.04 -8.20 9.61
N PRO A 36 -6.30 -8.58 8.55
CA PRO A 36 -4.89 -8.25 8.47
C PRO A 36 -4.72 -6.74 8.67
N ALA A 37 -3.85 -6.38 9.61
CA ALA A 37 -3.58 -4.98 9.90
C ALA A 37 -3.11 -4.27 8.62
N PHE A 38 -3.76 -3.18 8.25
CA PHE A 38 -3.38 -2.40 7.08
C PHE A 38 -2.03 -1.73 7.30
N GLU A 39 -1.04 -2.07 6.47
CA GLU A 39 0.26 -1.39 6.45
C GLU A 39 0.19 -0.15 5.55
N GLY A 40 -0.14 1.00 6.14
CA GLY A 40 -0.24 2.27 5.41
C GLY A 40 1.09 2.94 5.05
N THR A 41 2.24 2.34 5.40
CA THR A 41 3.54 2.95 5.10
C THR A 41 3.87 2.84 3.62
N GLU A 42 4.04 3.98 2.96
CA GLU A 42 4.38 4.04 1.55
C GLU A 42 5.89 3.80 1.33
N LYS A 43 6.22 2.95 0.34
CA LYS A 43 7.57 2.68 -0.14
C LYS A 43 7.69 3.29 -1.54
N ARG A 44 8.83 3.91 -1.84
CA ARG A 44 9.07 4.58 -3.13
C ARG A 44 10.44 4.24 -3.68
N ILE A 45 10.47 3.83 -4.94
CA ILE A 45 11.70 3.73 -5.75
C ILE A 45 11.63 4.79 -6.84
N GLU A 46 12.74 5.50 -7.04
CA GLU A 46 13.00 6.37 -8.16
C GLU A 46 14.31 5.95 -8.82
N ILE A 47 14.29 5.80 -10.13
CA ILE A 47 15.46 5.44 -10.94
C ILE A 47 15.64 6.53 -11.97
N ASP A 48 16.78 7.22 -11.92
CA ASP A 48 17.20 8.22 -12.89
C ASP A 48 18.24 7.61 -13.84
N PHE A 49 17.96 7.67 -15.15
CA PHE A 49 18.86 7.19 -16.19
C PHE A 49 19.69 8.35 -16.75
N ALA A 50 21.00 8.15 -16.86
CA ALA A 50 21.87 9.11 -17.52
C ALA A 50 21.70 9.01 -19.04
N CYS A 51 21.33 10.12 -19.70
CA CYS A 51 21.23 10.18 -21.14
C CYS A 51 22.61 10.11 -21.81
N SER A 52 23.01 8.94 -22.34
CA SER A 52 24.12 8.88 -23.29
C SER A 52 23.61 9.31 -24.67
N GLY A 53 23.96 10.52 -25.10
CA GLY A 53 23.45 11.13 -26.33
C GLY A 53 23.46 10.16 -27.52
N LYS A 54 22.25 9.75 -27.94
CA LYS A 54 21.82 8.87 -29.06
C LYS A 54 20.69 7.88 -28.69
N GLU A 55 20.19 7.93 -27.47
CA GLU A 55 19.01 7.13 -27.04
C GLU A 55 17.72 7.58 -27.76
N SER A 56 16.78 6.66 -27.96
CA SER A 56 15.46 6.99 -28.53
C SER A 56 14.73 8.01 -27.65
N ASP A 57 13.96 8.92 -28.24
CA ASP A 57 13.14 9.92 -27.50
C ASP A 57 12.19 9.29 -26.46
N LEU A 58 11.94 7.98 -26.57
CA LEU A 58 11.09 7.23 -25.66
C LEU A 58 11.82 6.82 -24.37
N GLY A 59 13.14 6.59 -24.39
CA GLY A 59 13.91 6.12 -23.23
C GLY A 59 13.27 4.91 -22.54
N ALA A 60 13.13 4.93 -21.21
CA ALA A 60 12.47 3.85 -20.44
C ALA A 60 11.01 3.59 -20.85
N ARG A 61 10.35 4.49 -21.61
CA ARG A 61 9.01 4.28 -22.15
C ARG A 61 8.96 3.26 -23.29
N VAL A 62 10.10 2.73 -23.75
CA VAL A 62 10.14 1.58 -24.66
C VAL A 62 9.77 0.26 -23.97
N ILE A 63 9.78 0.21 -22.63
CA ILE A 63 9.42 -0.99 -21.88
C ILE A 63 7.95 -1.31 -22.13
N SER A 64 7.70 -2.47 -22.76
CA SER A 64 6.36 -2.86 -23.15
C SER A 64 5.47 -3.14 -21.94
N ARG A 65 4.15 -2.98 -22.14
CA ARG A 65 3.14 -3.36 -21.13
C ARG A 65 3.32 -4.79 -20.62
N ALA A 66 3.61 -5.74 -21.51
CA ALA A 66 3.82 -7.14 -21.12
C ALA A 66 5.06 -7.33 -20.24
N MET A 67 6.10 -6.52 -20.41
CA MET A 67 7.25 -6.53 -19.50
C MET A 67 6.89 -5.94 -18.14
N TRP A 68 6.14 -4.83 -18.13
CA TRP A 68 5.62 -4.27 -16.88
C TRP A 68 4.75 -5.25 -16.10
N ASP A 69 3.86 -5.98 -16.76
CA ASP A 69 3.05 -7.01 -16.10
C ASP A 69 3.94 -8.08 -15.43
N LYS A 70 5.03 -8.50 -16.07
CA LYS A 70 5.99 -9.45 -15.47
C LYS A 70 6.73 -8.87 -14.27
N ILE A 71 7.24 -7.64 -14.38
CA ILE A 71 7.98 -6.97 -13.29
C ILE A 71 7.05 -6.76 -12.09
N LEU A 72 5.83 -6.29 -12.32
CA LEU A 72 4.88 -5.99 -11.25
C LEU A 72 4.30 -7.26 -10.61
N ALA A 73 4.20 -8.36 -11.34
CA ALA A 73 3.84 -9.66 -10.75
C ALA A 73 4.86 -10.12 -9.70
N LEU A 74 6.15 -9.85 -9.88
CA LEU A 74 7.19 -10.12 -8.86
C LEU A 74 7.03 -9.26 -7.61
N CYS A 75 6.38 -8.10 -7.74
CA CYS A 75 6.07 -7.22 -6.62
C CYS A 75 4.74 -7.57 -5.94
N GLU A 76 4.00 -8.60 -6.40
CA GLU A 76 2.62 -8.85 -5.98
C GLU A 76 1.68 -7.67 -6.31
N CYS A 77 1.88 -7.07 -7.48
CA CYS A 77 1.09 -5.94 -7.98
C CYS A 77 0.54 -6.22 -9.37
N THR A 78 -0.64 -5.68 -9.67
CA THR A 78 -1.25 -5.77 -11.01
C THR A 78 -1.60 -4.39 -11.53
N ILE A 79 -1.55 -4.21 -12.86
CA ILE A 79 -2.00 -2.97 -13.50
C ILE A 79 -3.52 -2.99 -13.62
N VAL A 80 -4.17 -2.04 -12.94
CA VAL A 80 -5.62 -1.82 -13.00
C VAL A 80 -5.99 -0.99 -14.22
N SER A 81 -5.22 0.07 -14.48
CA SER A 81 -5.41 0.91 -15.67
C SER A 81 -4.12 1.63 -16.05
N HIS A 82 -4.04 2.12 -17.29
CA HIS A 82 -2.92 2.94 -17.73
C HIS A 82 -3.37 4.12 -18.59
N ARG A 83 -2.56 5.18 -18.62
CA ARG A 83 -2.71 6.30 -19.53
C ARG A 83 -1.33 6.73 -20.06
N VAL A 84 -1.22 6.76 -21.38
CA VAL A 84 -0.06 7.31 -22.08
C VAL A 84 -0.23 8.82 -22.21
N LEU A 85 0.77 9.60 -21.79
CA LEU A 85 0.77 11.06 -21.92
C LEU A 85 1.97 11.51 -22.76
N LYS A 86 2.04 12.81 -23.04
CA LYS A 86 3.12 13.37 -23.85
C LYS A 86 4.51 13.11 -23.24
N ARG A 87 4.64 13.27 -21.92
CA ARG A 87 5.94 13.24 -21.21
C ARG A 87 6.19 11.96 -20.41
N PHE A 88 5.12 11.25 -20.05
CA PHE A 88 5.23 10.06 -19.21
C PHE A 88 4.04 9.12 -19.43
N ASP A 89 4.18 7.88 -19.01
CA ASP A 89 3.11 6.91 -18.93
C ASP A 89 2.74 6.68 -17.46
N ALA A 90 1.45 6.70 -17.15
CA ALA A 90 0.92 6.56 -15.81
C ALA A 90 0.16 5.24 -15.68
N TYR A 91 0.45 4.49 -14.63
CA TYR A 91 -0.19 3.21 -14.33
C TYR A 91 -0.79 3.28 -12.93
N ILE A 92 -2.08 2.97 -12.85
CA ILE A 92 -2.74 2.67 -11.58
C ILE A 92 -2.57 1.18 -11.33
N LEU A 93 -2.06 0.85 -10.15
CA LEU A 93 -1.83 -0.52 -9.72
C LEU A 93 -2.82 -0.87 -8.59
N SER A 94 -2.96 -2.16 -8.27
CA SER A 94 -3.92 -2.64 -7.26
C SER A 94 -3.73 -2.00 -5.88
N GLU A 95 -2.49 -1.74 -5.47
CA GLU A 95 -2.11 -1.16 -4.16
C GLU A 95 -1.01 -0.08 -4.33
N SER A 96 -0.97 0.58 -5.49
CA SER A 96 0.24 1.29 -5.91
C SER A 96 0.06 2.19 -7.15
N SER A 97 1.13 2.90 -7.52
CA SER A 97 1.23 3.64 -8.78
C SER A 97 2.62 3.52 -9.41
N LEU A 98 2.67 3.58 -10.74
CA LEU A 98 3.91 3.59 -11.53
C LEU A 98 3.87 4.74 -12.53
N PHE A 99 4.96 5.49 -12.63
CA PHE A 99 5.17 6.57 -13.60
C PHE A 99 6.46 6.31 -14.37
N VAL A 100 6.38 6.37 -15.70
CA VAL A 100 7.50 6.09 -16.60
C VAL A 100 7.73 7.28 -17.51
N CYS A 101 8.83 8.00 -17.30
CA CYS A 101 9.38 9.01 -18.20
C CYS A 101 10.47 8.37 -19.09
N ALA A 102 11.02 9.12 -20.05
CA ALA A 102 12.15 8.62 -20.84
C ALA A 102 13.41 8.38 -19.99
N ASP A 103 13.67 9.26 -19.03
CA ASP A 103 14.88 9.31 -18.20
C ASP A 103 14.63 8.92 -16.74
N LYS A 104 13.38 8.57 -16.38
CA LYS A 104 12.99 8.38 -14.98
C LYS A 104 11.89 7.35 -14.83
N ILE A 105 12.02 6.46 -13.85
CA ILE A 105 10.95 5.56 -13.40
C ILE A 105 10.64 5.85 -11.93
N ILE A 106 9.37 5.98 -11.58
CA ILE A 106 8.91 6.13 -10.20
C ILE A 106 7.87 5.06 -9.90
N ILE A 107 8.11 4.26 -8.85
CA ILE A 107 7.17 3.25 -8.35
C ILE A 107 6.85 3.57 -6.89
N LYS A 108 5.57 3.73 -6.58
CA LYS A 108 5.08 3.97 -5.21
C LYS A 108 4.14 2.84 -4.81
N THR A 109 4.38 2.25 -3.64
CA THR A 109 3.61 1.09 -3.17
C THR A 109 3.24 1.25 -1.70
N CYS A 110 2.10 0.70 -1.29
CA CYS A 110 1.74 0.53 0.11
C CYS A 110 1.57 -0.96 0.44
N GLY A 111 1.24 -1.29 1.68
CA GLY A 111 0.98 -2.66 2.08
C GLY A 111 2.22 -3.56 2.03
N THR A 112 1.99 -4.83 1.72
CA THR A 112 2.98 -5.92 1.76
C THR A 112 3.73 -6.13 0.45
N THR A 113 3.61 -5.20 -0.51
CA THR A 113 4.25 -5.26 -1.82
C THR A 113 5.77 -5.46 -1.73
N LEU A 114 6.30 -6.47 -2.44
CA LEU A 114 7.71 -6.84 -2.42
C LEU A 114 8.53 -6.04 -3.46
N LEU A 115 8.47 -4.71 -3.36
CA LEU A 115 8.97 -3.77 -4.37
C LEU A 115 10.43 -4.03 -4.82
N LEU A 116 11.31 -4.48 -3.93
CA LEU A 116 12.71 -4.78 -4.27
C LEU A 116 12.89 -6.04 -5.15
N GLN A 117 11.90 -6.93 -5.23
CA GLN A 117 11.98 -8.12 -6.08
C GLN A 117 11.86 -7.75 -7.57
N GLY A 118 10.98 -6.80 -7.91
CA GLY A 118 10.85 -6.31 -9.28
C GLY A 118 12.08 -5.54 -9.78
N LEU A 119 12.82 -4.88 -8.88
CA LEU A 119 13.97 -4.04 -9.23
C LEU A 119 15.07 -4.83 -9.96
N ARG A 120 15.30 -6.09 -9.59
CA ARG A 120 16.33 -6.95 -10.21
C ARG A 120 16.03 -7.29 -11.68
N THR A 121 14.76 -7.26 -12.06
CA THR A 121 14.34 -7.53 -13.45
C THR A 121 14.31 -6.25 -14.28
N LEU A 122 14.22 -5.10 -13.61
CA LEU A 122 14.14 -3.79 -14.24
C LEU A 122 15.52 -3.22 -14.64
N LEU A 123 16.58 -3.59 -13.93
CA LEU A 123 17.98 -3.21 -14.17
C LEU A 123 18.78 -4.37 -14.76
#